data_AF-A0A5C1ACV9-F1
#
_entry.id   AF-A0A5C1ACV9-F1
#
_cell.length_a   1.000
_cell.length_b   1.000
_cell.length_c   1.000
_cell.angle_alpha   90.00
_cell.angle_beta   90.00
_cell.angle_gamma   90.00
#
_symmetry.space_group_name_H-M   'P 1'
#
loop_
_entity.id
_entity.type
_entity.pdbx_description
1 polymer ?
#
loop_
_entity_poly.entity_id
_entity_poly.type
_entity_poly.pdbx_seq_one_letter_code
_entity_poly.pdbx_strand_id
1 'polypeptide(L)'
;MVPLVLVSFALGQPPAPSIKLPSEVTGQPGRILQLKAEATGPHVRWFLASDDADLVPFPDGKVALFSSPKAGKYTVLAWTAAGDVPSDAAKCVVTIAGPPAPPPAPSPFLRDLQKLYADDATTDKAGPLAQLAALYHEAVTFVVKADVATTSDLAARIRAAGSTLLAADALVGVRKRIAEEVAKELSTDGDKPLDAATRAKAAKLFEQIATHLEELK
;
A
#
# COMPACT_ATOMS: atom_id res chain seq x y z
N MET A 1 -53.90 -47.06 -53.11
CA MET A 1 -53.77 -45.96 -52.13
C MET A 1 -52.54 -46.25 -51.29
N VAL A 2 -51.46 -45.48 -51.49
CA VAL A 2 -50.22 -45.58 -50.71
C VAL A 2 -50.29 -44.49 -49.64
N PRO A 3 -50.13 -44.76 -48.34
CA PRO A 3 -50.14 -43.72 -47.33
C PRO A 3 -48.77 -43.05 -47.28
N LEU A 4 -48.78 -41.72 -47.43
CA LEU A 4 -47.64 -40.84 -47.28
C LEU A 4 -47.36 -40.65 -45.77
N VAL A 5 -46.23 -41.15 -45.29
CA VAL A 5 -45.76 -40.91 -43.92
C VAL A 5 -45.02 -39.58 -43.89
N LEU A 6 -45.59 -38.57 -43.23
CA LEU A 6 -44.88 -37.34 -42.86
C LEU A 6 -43.96 -37.62 -41.67
N VAL A 7 -42.65 -37.50 -41.89
CA VAL A 7 -41.64 -37.46 -40.82
C VAL A 7 -41.45 -36.00 -40.41
N SER A 8 -41.88 -35.64 -39.21
CA SER A 8 -41.57 -34.33 -38.61
C SER A 8 -40.11 -34.32 -38.12
N PHE A 9 -39.26 -33.55 -38.79
CA PHE A 9 -37.95 -33.19 -38.25
C PHE A 9 -38.12 -32.10 -37.19
N ALA A 10 -37.88 -32.44 -35.92
CA ALA A 10 -37.66 -31.45 -34.88
C ALA A 10 -36.28 -30.82 -35.12
N LEU A 11 -36.24 -29.61 -35.66
CA LEU A 11 -35.02 -28.81 -35.73
C LEU A 11 -34.65 -28.41 -34.29
N GLY A 12 -33.68 -29.11 -33.70
CA GLY A 12 -33.06 -28.68 -32.45
C GLY A 12 -32.46 -27.29 -32.64
N GLN A 13 -32.93 -26.32 -31.85
CA GLN A 13 -32.42 -24.96 -31.87
C GLN A 13 -30.90 -25.00 -31.58
N PRO A 14 -30.05 -24.40 -32.44
CA PRO A 14 -28.62 -24.38 -32.16
C PRO A 14 -28.36 -23.68 -30.82
N PRO A 15 -27.40 -24.17 -30.02
CA PRO A 15 -27.11 -23.62 -28.71
C PRO A 15 -26.74 -22.14 -28.81
N ALA A 16 -27.24 -21.33 -27.89
CA ALA A 16 -26.99 -19.90 -27.87
C ALA A 16 -25.48 -19.60 -27.86
N PRO A 17 -25.01 -18.62 -28.66
CA PRO A 17 -23.61 -18.26 -28.69
C PRO A 17 -23.17 -17.71 -27.33
N SER A 18 -22.02 -18.17 -26.85
CA SER A 18 -21.45 -17.74 -25.58
C SER A 18 -19.95 -17.48 -25.72
N ILE A 19 -19.47 -16.54 -24.92
CA ILE A 19 -18.05 -16.18 -24.82
C ILE A 19 -17.66 -16.02 -23.36
N LYS A 20 -16.46 -16.48 -23.01
CA LYS A 20 -15.83 -16.27 -21.71
C LYS A 20 -14.46 -15.65 -21.88
N LEU A 21 -14.19 -14.68 -21.01
CA LEU A 21 -12.88 -14.06 -20.83
C LEU A 21 -12.43 -14.21 -19.37
N PRO A 22 -11.13 -14.15 -19.10
CA PRO A 22 -10.63 -13.87 -17.76
C PRO A 22 -11.27 -12.58 -17.23
N SER A 23 -11.69 -12.56 -15.97
CA SER A 23 -12.29 -11.37 -15.35
C SER A 23 -11.26 -10.28 -15.12
N GLU A 24 -10.04 -10.65 -14.72
CA GLU A 24 -8.93 -9.74 -14.47
C GLU A 24 -7.60 -10.36 -14.92
N VAL A 25 -6.74 -9.53 -15.52
CA VAL A 25 -5.37 -9.88 -15.90
C VAL A 25 -4.44 -8.75 -15.45
N THR A 26 -3.31 -9.08 -14.82
CA THR A 26 -2.34 -8.08 -14.36
C THR A 26 -1.07 -8.16 -15.19
N GLY A 27 -0.47 -7.01 -15.50
CA GLY A 27 0.80 -6.92 -16.22
C GLY A 27 1.67 -5.75 -15.81
N GLN A 28 2.85 -5.71 -16.40
CA GLN A 28 3.81 -4.62 -16.25
C GLN A 28 3.72 -3.65 -17.44
N PRO A 29 4.05 -2.37 -17.25
CA PRO A 29 4.07 -1.39 -18.33
C PRO A 29 4.98 -1.83 -19.46
N GLY A 30 4.49 -1.74 -20.70
CA GLY A 30 5.21 -2.09 -21.91
C GLY A 30 5.41 -3.60 -22.15
N ARG A 31 4.81 -4.47 -21.33
CA ARG A 31 4.83 -5.92 -21.56
C ARG A 31 3.55 -6.37 -22.26
N ILE A 32 3.72 -7.29 -23.20
CA ILE A 32 2.62 -7.92 -23.92
C ILE A 32 1.92 -8.91 -23.01
N LEU A 33 0.60 -8.80 -22.93
CA LEU A 33 -0.29 -9.74 -22.27
C LEU A 33 -1.14 -10.45 -23.30
N GLN A 34 -1.34 -11.75 -23.10
CA GLN A 34 -2.20 -12.56 -23.95
C GLN A 34 -3.58 -12.71 -23.32
N LEU A 35 -4.61 -12.24 -24.01
CA LEU A 35 -6.00 -12.42 -23.62
C LEU A 35 -6.58 -13.56 -24.46
N LYS A 36 -7.09 -14.61 -23.81
CA LYS A 36 -7.66 -15.78 -24.48
C LYS A 36 -9.16 -15.82 -24.23
N ALA A 37 -9.94 -15.93 -25.31
CA ALA A 37 -11.38 -16.11 -25.26
C ALA A 37 -11.76 -17.57 -25.49
N GLU A 38 -12.69 -18.06 -24.67
CA GLU A 38 -13.41 -19.31 -24.93
C GLU A 38 -14.77 -18.94 -25.54
N ALA A 39 -14.93 -19.19 -26.84
CA ALA A 39 -16.14 -18.84 -27.56
C ALA A 39 -16.71 -20.05 -28.31
N THR A 40 -18.04 -20.16 -28.35
CA THR A 40 -18.75 -21.18 -29.13
C THR A 40 -18.93 -20.78 -30.60
N GLY A 41 -18.89 -19.49 -30.92
CA GLY A 41 -18.95 -18.99 -32.30
C GLY A 41 -17.59 -19.04 -33.03
N PRO A 42 -17.61 -19.01 -34.37
CA PRO A 42 -16.41 -19.14 -35.20
C PRO A 42 -15.48 -17.91 -35.14
N HIS A 43 -16.03 -16.74 -34.80
CA HIS A 43 -15.29 -15.48 -34.77
C HIS A 43 -15.52 -14.74 -33.46
N VAL A 44 -14.47 -14.15 -32.91
CA VAL A 44 -14.55 -13.27 -31.75
C VAL A 44 -14.12 -11.88 -32.19
N ARG A 45 -14.93 -10.88 -31.85
CA ARG A 45 -14.62 -9.46 -32.02
C ARG A 45 -14.12 -8.94 -30.68
N TRP A 46 -13.00 -8.23 -30.73
CA TRP A 46 -12.37 -7.61 -29.57
C TRP A 46 -12.52 -6.10 -29.65
N PHE A 47 -12.69 -5.47 -28.50
CA PHE A 47 -12.79 -4.02 -28.37
C PHE A 47 -12.09 -3.55 -27.11
N LEU A 48 -11.28 -2.50 -27.23
CA LEU A 48 -10.63 -1.84 -26.11
C LEU A 48 -11.34 -0.50 -25.87
N ALA A 49 -11.82 -0.28 -24.65
CA ALA A 49 -12.53 0.95 -24.28
C ALA A 49 -11.58 2.11 -23.90
N SER A 50 -10.37 2.14 -24.47
CA SER A 50 -9.30 3.08 -24.12
C SER A 50 -8.40 3.31 -25.33
N ASP A 51 -7.98 4.55 -25.56
CA ASP A 51 -7.05 4.91 -26.64
C ASP A 51 -5.58 4.88 -26.19
N ASP A 52 -5.33 4.74 -24.89
CA ASP A 52 -3.99 4.74 -24.28
C ASP A 52 -3.28 3.36 -24.27
N ALA A 53 -3.79 2.40 -25.03
CA ALA A 53 -3.24 1.04 -25.08
C ALA A 53 -3.48 0.39 -26.45
N ASP A 54 -2.67 -0.61 -26.74
CA ASP A 54 -2.76 -1.38 -27.98
C ASP A 54 -3.48 -2.71 -27.71
N LEU A 55 -4.45 -3.04 -28.57
CA LEU A 55 -5.11 -4.33 -28.60
C LEU A 55 -5.08 -4.88 -30.02
N VAL A 56 -4.36 -6.00 -30.21
CA VAL A 56 -4.17 -6.64 -31.51
C VAL A 56 -4.75 -8.04 -31.49
N PRO A 57 -5.88 -8.30 -32.15
CA PRO A 57 -6.43 -9.64 -32.31
C PRO A 57 -5.51 -10.53 -33.16
N PHE A 58 -5.32 -11.78 -32.76
CA PHE A 58 -4.64 -12.78 -33.59
C PHE A 58 -5.53 -13.24 -34.75
N PRO A 59 -4.94 -13.79 -35.83
CA PRO A 59 -5.68 -14.34 -36.96
C PRO A 59 -6.67 -15.45 -36.60
N ASP A 60 -6.44 -16.17 -35.49
CA ASP A 60 -7.34 -17.21 -34.99
C ASP A 60 -8.64 -16.64 -34.38
N GLY A 61 -8.69 -15.32 -34.17
CA GLY A 61 -9.78 -14.58 -33.55
C GLY A 61 -9.92 -14.81 -32.04
N LYS A 62 -9.46 -15.93 -31.49
CA LYS A 62 -9.68 -16.33 -30.09
C LYS A 62 -8.64 -15.78 -29.13
N VAL A 63 -7.56 -15.21 -29.63
CA VAL A 63 -6.53 -14.55 -28.83
C VAL A 63 -6.41 -13.08 -29.22
N ALA A 64 -6.17 -12.22 -28.25
CA ALA A 64 -5.73 -10.84 -28.49
C ALA A 64 -4.50 -10.52 -27.64
N LEU A 65 -3.57 -9.75 -28.22
CA LEU A 65 -2.43 -9.19 -27.51
C LEU A 65 -2.80 -7.81 -27.00
N PHE A 66 -2.57 -7.60 -25.71
CA PHE A 66 -2.72 -6.31 -25.06
C PHE A 66 -1.36 -5.77 -24.64
N SER A 67 -1.12 -4.46 -24.83
CA SER A 67 0.05 -3.77 -24.29
C SER A 67 -0.31 -2.33 -23.94
N SER A 68 0.22 -1.82 -22.83
CA SER A 68 0.20 -0.38 -22.55
C SER A 68 1.47 0.06 -21.84
N PRO A 69 2.07 1.20 -22.23
CA PRO A 69 3.20 1.78 -21.50
C PRO A 69 2.75 2.53 -20.23
N LYS A 70 1.45 2.77 -20.06
CA LYS A 70 0.91 3.52 -18.93
C LYS A 70 0.36 2.57 -17.87
N ALA A 71 0.58 2.90 -16.61
CA ALA A 71 -0.08 2.23 -15.50
C ALA A 71 -1.56 2.62 -15.48
N GLY A 72 -2.45 1.66 -15.21
CA GLY A 72 -3.88 1.91 -15.23
C GLY A 72 -4.72 0.65 -15.30
N LYS A 73 -6.04 0.85 -15.27
CA LYS A 73 -7.03 -0.21 -15.50
C LYS A 73 -7.67 -0.01 -16.88
N TYR A 74 -7.58 -1.03 -17.71
CA TYR A 74 -8.08 -1.02 -19.08
C TYR A 74 -9.23 -2.01 -19.20
N THR A 75 -10.33 -1.61 -19.84
CA THR A 75 -11.46 -2.50 -20.07
C THR A 75 -11.41 -3.05 -21.49
N VAL A 76 -11.27 -4.37 -21.60
CA VAL A 76 -11.35 -5.11 -22.85
C VAL A 76 -12.68 -5.84 -22.90
N LEU A 77 -13.40 -5.68 -24.00
CA LEU A 77 -14.63 -6.38 -24.30
C LEU A 77 -14.39 -7.37 -25.44
N ALA A 78 -15.06 -8.51 -25.38
CA ALA A 78 -15.14 -9.41 -26.52
C ALA A 78 -16.55 -10.00 -26.67
N TRP A 79 -16.97 -10.23 -27.90
CA TRP A 79 -18.23 -10.89 -28.22
C TRP A 79 -18.07 -11.82 -29.41
N THR A 80 -18.97 -12.79 -29.52
CA THR A 80 -19.04 -13.73 -30.64
C THR A 80 -20.45 -13.75 -31.22
N ALA A 81 -20.65 -14.47 -32.33
CA ALA A 81 -21.95 -14.67 -32.93
C ALA A 81 -22.04 -16.10 -33.49
N ALA A 82 -23.24 -16.67 -33.50
CA ALA A 82 -23.54 -17.94 -34.16
C ALA A 82 -24.80 -17.77 -35.01
N GLY A 83 -24.67 -17.94 -36.33
CA GLY A 83 -25.71 -17.50 -37.27
C GLY A 83 -25.94 -16.00 -37.17
N ASP A 84 -27.20 -15.58 -37.07
CA ASP A 84 -27.61 -14.18 -36.97
C ASP A 84 -27.83 -13.70 -35.52
N VAL A 85 -27.37 -14.48 -34.53
CA VAL A 85 -27.53 -14.17 -33.10
C VAL A 85 -26.17 -13.79 -32.50
N PRO A 86 -25.99 -12.59 -31.93
CA PRO A 86 -24.81 -12.23 -31.16
C PRO A 86 -24.86 -12.83 -29.75
N SER A 87 -23.69 -13.07 -29.15
CA SER A 87 -23.57 -13.34 -27.72
C SER A 87 -23.63 -12.04 -26.91
N ASP A 88 -23.84 -12.17 -25.60
CA ASP A 88 -23.47 -11.10 -24.66
C ASP A 88 -21.98 -10.80 -24.74
N ALA A 89 -21.61 -9.56 -24.45
CA ALA A 89 -20.20 -9.15 -24.38
C ALA A 89 -19.58 -9.65 -23.07
N ALA A 90 -18.47 -10.39 -23.18
CA ALA A 90 -17.61 -10.67 -22.05
C ALA A 90 -16.68 -9.48 -21.78
N LYS A 91 -16.42 -9.22 -20.50
CA LYS A 91 -15.57 -8.13 -20.01
C LYS A 91 -14.34 -8.70 -19.31
N CYS A 92 -13.17 -8.17 -19.65
CA CYS A 92 -11.89 -8.40 -18.97
C CYS A 92 -11.31 -7.06 -18.53
N VAL A 93 -10.90 -6.95 -17.27
CA VAL A 93 -10.14 -5.79 -16.76
C VAL A 93 -8.66 -6.12 -16.78
N VAL A 94 -7.88 -5.34 -17.53
CA VAL A 94 -6.42 -5.45 -17.55
C VAL A 94 -5.82 -4.38 -16.65
N THR A 95 -5.15 -4.79 -15.59
CA THR A 95 -4.49 -3.91 -14.62
C THR A 95 -2.99 -3.85 -14.93
N ILE A 96 -2.50 -2.70 -15.37
CA ILE A 96 -1.06 -2.45 -15.54
C ILE A 96 -0.52 -1.75 -14.30
N ALA A 97 0.35 -2.44 -13.56
CA ALA A 97 0.94 -1.92 -12.34
C ALA A 97 1.89 -0.75 -12.64
N GLY A 98 1.83 0.32 -11.85
CA GLY A 98 2.83 1.38 -11.90
C GLY A 98 4.15 0.95 -11.26
N PRO A 99 5.27 1.65 -11.55
CA PRO A 99 6.47 1.51 -10.74
C PRO A 99 6.12 1.77 -9.26
N PRO A 100 6.72 1.04 -8.32
CA PRO A 100 6.53 1.34 -6.90
C PRO A 100 6.92 2.80 -6.66
N ALA A 101 6.12 3.52 -5.88
CA ALA A 101 6.46 4.89 -5.51
C ALA A 101 7.85 4.90 -4.83
N PRO A 102 8.72 5.88 -5.14
CA PRO A 102 9.99 6.00 -4.44
C PRO A 102 9.74 6.11 -2.92
N PRO A 103 10.61 5.54 -2.08
CA PRO A 103 10.45 5.64 -0.64
C PRO A 103 10.40 7.12 -0.23
N PRO A 104 9.57 7.49 0.75
CA PRO A 104 9.48 8.85 1.23
C PRO A 104 10.85 9.33 1.73
N ALA A 105 11.22 10.58 1.40
CA ALA A 105 12.46 11.16 1.88
C ALA A 105 12.48 11.20 3.42
N PRO A 106 13.64 10.94 4.08
CA PRO A 106 13.77 11.02 5.53
C PRO A 106 13.32 12.38 6.06
N SER A 107 12.52 12.35 7.13
CA SER A 107 12.10 13.58 7.80
C SER A 107 13.32 14.43 8.23
N PRO A 108 13.22 15.78 8.25
CA PRO A 108 14.31 16.62 8.74
C PRO A 108 14.81 16.20 10.14
N PHE A 109 13.89 15.80 11.02
CA PHE A 109 14.22 15.25 12.34
C PHE A 109 15.08 13.99 12.27
N LEU A 110 14.70 13.00 11.46
CA LEU A 110 15.50 11.78 11.26
C LEU A 110 16.89 12.09 10.73
N ARG A 111 17.01 13.03 9.78
CA ARG A 111 18.31 13.44 9.23
C ARG A 111 19.22 14.07 10.29
N ASP A 112 18.65 14.90 11.17
CA ASP A 112 19.39 15.48 12.30
C ASP A 112 19.88 14.38 13.26
N LEU A 113 19.01 13.43 13.60
CA LEU A 113 19.36 12.31 14.49
C LEU A 113 20.45 11.42 13.88
N GLN A 114 20.34 11.09 12.59
CA GLN A 114 21.36 10.33 11.86
C GLN A 114 22.72 11.01 11.91
N LYS A 115 22.75 12.32 11.67
CA LYS A 115 23.99 13.10 11.76
C LYS A 115 24.57 13.08 13.16
N LEU A 116 23.77 13.37 14.18
CA LEU A 116 24.22 13.42 15.58
C LEU A 116 24.70 12.05 16.08
N TYR A 117 24.03 10.98 15.65
CA TYR A 117 24.45 9.62 15.97
C TYR A 117 25.74 9.24 15.26
N ALA A 118 25.93 9.64 14.00
CA ALA A 118 27.17 9.42 13.26
C ALA A 118 28.36 10.17 13.89
N ASP A 119 28.14 11.42 14.32
CA ASP A 119 29.13 12.30 14.96
C ASP A 119 29.49 11.84 16.40
N ASP A 120 28.71 10.94 17.01
CA ASP A 120 28.98 10.41 18.35
C ASP A 120 30.17 9.43 18.32
N ALA A 121 31.23 9.77 19.06
CA ALA A 121 32.49 9.03 19.10
C ALA A 121 32.48 7.82 20.07
N THR A 122 31.37 7.57 20.77
CA THR A 122 31.25 6.48 21.73
C THR A 122 31.31 5.11 21.03
N THR A 123 32.19 4.23 21.50
CA THR A 123 32.46 2.93 20.83
C THR A 123 31.29 1.95 20.95
N ASP A 124 30.49 2.04 22.02
CA ASP A 124 29.29 1.22 22.24
C ASP A 124 28.03 2.09 22.30
N LYS A 125 27.75 2.80 21.20
CA LYS A 125 26.55 3.64 21.08
C LYS A 125 25.27 2.87 20.71
N ALA A 126 25.39 1.62 20.26
CA ALA A 126 24.26 0.78 19.85
C ALA A 126 23.40 0.30 21.03
N GLY A 127 24.01 -0.13 22.13
CA GLY A 127 23.29 -0.50 23.36
C GLY A 127 22.46 0.66 23.92
N PRO A 128 23.06 1.83 24.17
CA PRO A 128 22.34 3.02 24.59
C PRO A 128 21.27 3.49 23.60
N LEU A 129 21.48 3.30 22.29
CA LEU A 129 20.46 3.63 21.29
C LEU A 129 19.22 2.76 21.45
N ALA A 130 19.39 1.44 21.60
CA ALA A 130 18.28 0.52 21.83
C ALA A 130 17.54 0.81 23.15
N GLN A 131 18.28 1.15 24.21
CA GLN A 131 17.71 1.56 25.49
C GLN A 131 16.92 2.88 25.37
N LEU A 132 17.41 3.83 24.59
CA LEU A 132 16.72 5.09 24.33
C LEU A 132 15.44 4.88 23.53
N ALA A 133 15.45 4.01 22.51
CA ALA A 133 14.25 3.64 21.77
C ALA A 133 13.21 2.98 22.69
N ALA A 134 13.64 2.01 23.52
CA ALA A 134 12.78 1.34 24.51
C ALA A 134 12.17 2.33 25.53
N LEU A 135 12.94 3.33 25.98
CA LEU A 135 12.44 4.38 26.85
C LEU A 135 11.28 5.16 26.21
N TYR A 136 11.37 5.49 24.91
CA TYR A 136 10.31 6.24 24.23
C TYR A 136 9.08 5.37 23.93
N HIS A 137 9.25 4.07 23.68
CA HIS A 137 8.13 3.11 23.70
C HIS A 137 7.43 3.08 25.06
N GLU A 138 8.19 3.04 26.15
CA GLU A 138 7.62 3.07 27.50
C GLU A 138 6.93 4.41 27.79
N ALA A 139 7.47 5.52 27.29
CA ALA A 139 6.88 6.85 27.45
C ALA A 139 5.46 6.94 26.87
N VAL A 140 5.15 6.24 25.78
CA VAL A 140 3.77 6.12 25.25
C VAL A 140 2.82 5.59 26.32
N THR A 141 3.27 4.63 27.14
CA THR A 141 2.46 4.06 28.23
C THR A 141 2.27 5.04 29.38
N PHE A 142 3.26 5.90 29.67
CA PHE A 142 3.15 6.89 30.75
C PHE A 142 2.07 7.93 30.47
N VAL A 143 1.90 8.29 29.20
CA VAL A 143 0.95 9.31 28.76
C VAL A 143 -0.51 8.92 29.05
N VAL A 144 -0.83 7.64 29.17
CA VAL A 144 -2.20 7.18 29.48
C VAL A 144 -2.43 6.89 30.96
N LYS A 145 -1.39 6.96 31.81
CA LYS A 145 -1.56 6.71 33.24
C LYS A 145 -2.24 7.88 33.93
N ALA A 146 -3.26 7.57 34.74
CA ALA A 146 -4.09 8.57 35.44
C ALA A 146 -3.32 9.37 36.50
N ASP A 147 -2.23 8.81 37.02
CA ASP A 147 -1.33 9.40 38.00
C ASP A 147 -0.23 10.29 37.37
N VAL A 148 -0.32 10.54 36.05
CA VAL A 148 0.45 11.56 35.33
C VAL A 148 -0.50 12.69 34.99
N ALA A 149 -0.56 13.73 35.83
CA ALA A 149 -1.54 14.80 35.68
C ALA A 149 -1.00 15.96 34.83
N THR A 150 0.29 16.26 34.96
CA THR A 150 0.92 17.45 34.35
C THR A 150 2.11 17.12 33.46
N THR A 151 2.55 18.10 32.68
CA THR A 151 3.72 17.94 31.79
C THR A 151 4.99 17.72 32.60
N SER A 152 5.08 18.29 33.81
CA SER A 152 6.16 18.03 34.75
C SER A 152 6.15 16.59 35.27
N ASP A 153 4.99 16.01 35.59
CA ASP A 153 4.87 14.61 36.01
C ASP A 153 5.36 13.65 34.92
N LEU A 154 4.92 13.89 33.67
CA LEU A 154 5.32 13.07 32.53
C LEU A 154 6.84 13.16 32.30
N ALA A 155 7.37 14.37 32.29
CA ALA A 155 8.79 14.60 32.11
C ALA A 155 9.63 14.00 33.25
N ALA A 156 9.13 14.04 34.50
CA ALA A 156 9.78 13.42 35.65
C ALA A 156 9.87 11.89 35.49
N ARG A 157 8.79 11.23 35.05
CA ARG A 157 8.79 9.77 34.80
C ARG A 157 9.75 9.35 33.72
N ILE A 158 9.74 10.04 32.58
CA ILE A 158 10.65 9.75 31.47
C ILE A 158 12.10 9.96 31.91
N ARG A 159 12.39 11.03 32.68
CA ARG A 159 13.74 11.27 33.21
C ARG A 159 14.18 10.18 34.19
N ALA A 160 13.32 9.74 35.10
CA ALA A 160 13.62 8.70 36.08
C ALA A 160 13.89 7.33 35.42
N ALA A 161 13.07 6.96 34.43
CA ALA A 161 13.31 5.77 33.63
C ALA A 161 14.61 5.91 32.81
N GLY A 162 14.83 7.05 32.17
CA GLY A 162 16.03 7.33 31.38
C GLY A 162 17.32 7.29 32.19
N SER A 163 17.32 7.81 33.43
CA SER A 163 18.50 7.77 34.31
C SER A 163 18.86 6.36 34.79
N THR A 164 17.92 5.43 34.72
CA THR A 164 18.14 4.02 35.09
C THR A 164 18.71 3.22 33.90
N LEU A 165 18.27 3.57 32.69
CA LEU A 165 18.63 2.85 31.47
C LEU A 165 19.91 3.38 30.82
N LEU A 166 20.18 4.68 30.91
CA LEU A 166 21.24 5.36 30.14
C LEU A 166 22.26 6.03 31.05
N ALA A 167 23.54 5.89 30.71
CA ALA A 167 24.60 6.71 31.28
C ALA A 167 24.39 8.19 30.94
N ALA A 168 24.84 9.08 31.82
CA ALA A 168 24.58 10.51 31.68
C ALA A 168 25.19 11.12 30.40
N ASP A 169 26.31 10.57 29.96
CA ASP A 169 27.11 10.95 28.78
C ASP A 169 26.75 10.18 27.50
N ALA A 170 25.86 9.19 27.58
CA ALA A 170 25.44 8.45 26.40
C ALA A 170 24.54 9.32 25.50
N LEU A 171 24.87 9.37 24.21
CA LEU A 171 24.03 9.93 23.14
C LEU A 171 23.57 11.38 23.41
N VAL A 172 24.42 12.22 24.01
CA VAL A 172 24.04 13.58 24.46
C VAL A 172 23.47 14.42 23.32
N GLY A 173 24.08 14.37 22.13
CA GLY A 173 23.60 15.10 20.96
C GLY A 173 22.20 14.66 20.52
N VAL A 174 22.00 13.35 20.39
CA VAL A 174 20.70 12.74 20.03
C VAL A 174 19.64 13.08 21.06
N ARG A 175 19.94 12.88 22.36
CA ARG A 175 19.01 13.17 23.46
C ARG A 175 18.61 14.65 23.52
N LYS A 176 19.56 15.56 23.28
CA LYS A 176 19.30 17.00 23.20
C LYS A 176 18.35 17.33 22.04
N ARG A 177 18.62 16.80 20.84
CA ARG A 177 17.78 17.05 19.67
C ARG A 177 16.36 16.52 19.85
N ILE A 178 16.20 15.38 20.52
CA ILE A 178 14.88 14.85 20.88
C ILE A 178 14.18 15.78 21.88
N ALA A 179 14.88 16.24 22.92
CA ALA A 179 14.30 17.18 23.90
C ALA A 179 13.80 18.47 23.23
N GLU A 180 14.53 18.99 22.24
CA GLU A 180 14.10 20.13 21.43
C GLU A 180 12.84 19.82 20.61
N GLU A 181 12.72 18.61 20.05
CA GLU A 181 11.52 18.20 19.30
C GLU A 181 10.31 18.06 20.23
N VAL A 182 10.50 17.45 21.41
CA VAL A 182 9.47 17.34 22.44
C VAL A 182 9.01 18.72 22.91
N ALA A 183 9.92 19.67 23.09
CA ALA A 183 9.58 21.03 23.51
C ALA A 183 8.83 21.87 22.45
N LYS A 184 8.93 21.52 21.16
CA LYS A 184 8.12 22.16 20.10
C LYS A 184 6.67 21.71 20.16
N GLU A 185 6.47 20.44 20.49
CA GLU A 185 5.16 19.80 20.39
C GLU A 185 4.39 19.79 21.71
N LEU A 186 5.10 19.70 22.84
CA LEU A 186 4.54 19.76 24.19
C LEU A 186 4.81 21.12 24.82
N SER A 187 3.94 21.53 25.74
CA SER A 187 4.11 22.79 26.45
C SER A 187 5.36 22.76 27.32
N THR A 188 6.10 23.86 27.35
CA THR A 188 7.19 24.07 28.31
C THR A 188 6.69 24.48 29.70
N ASP A 189 5.39 24.76 29.83
CA ASP A 189 4.73 24.99 31.11
C ASP A 189 4.49 23.66 31.82
N GLY A 190 5.30 23.40 32.85
CA GLY A 190 5.29 22.15 33.60
C GLY A 190 3.98 21.87 34.34
N ASP A 191 3.26 22.92 34.76
CA ASP A 191 2.02 22.79 35.53
C ASP A 191 0.80 22.60 34.64
N LYS A 192 0.97 22.72 33.32
CA LYS A 192 -0.11 22.52 32.37
C LYS A 192 -0.64 21.08 32.46
N PRO A 193 -1.96 20.91 32.66
CA PRO A 193 -2.57 19.58 32.69
C PRO A 193 -2.43 18.85 31.35
N LEU A 194 -2.22 17.53 31.42
CA LEU A 194 -2.31 16.64 30.27
C LEU A 194 -3.77 16.33 29.98
N ASP A 195 -4.38 17.18 29.16
CA ASP A 195 -5.67 16.89 28.55
C ASP A 195 -5.58 15.78 27.49
N ALA A 196 -6.73 15.30 27.01
CA ALA A 196 -6.80 14.20 26.04
C ALA A 196 -6.07 14.52 24.72
N ALA A 197 -6.11 15.77 24.26
CA ALA A 197 -5.45 16.19 23.02
C ALA A 197 -3.92 16.17 23.18
N THR A 198 -3.42 16.70 24.30
CA THR A 198 -2.00 16.72 24.63
C THR A 198 -1.47 15.31 24.84
N ARG A 199 -2.26 14.42 25.45
CA ARG A 199 -1.92 12.99 25.58
C ARG A 199 -1.81 12.33 24.22
N ALA A 200 -2.81 12.47 23.34
CA ALA A 200 -2.76 11.89 22.01
C ALA A 200 -1.53 12.40 21.21
N LYS A 201 -1.22 13.70 21.35
CA LYS A 201 -0.06 14.33 20.70
C LYS A 201 1.26 13.79 21.24
N ALA A 202 1.42 13.70 22.56
CA ALA A 202 2.61 13.17 23.22
C ALA A 202 2.86 11.70 22.85
N ALA A 203 1.82 10.86 22.90
CA ALA A 203 1.90 9.46 22.52
C ALA A 203 2.37 9.29 21.07
N LYS A 204 1.77 10.03 20.13
CA LYS A 204 2.18 10.01 18.72
C LYS A 204 3.63 10.45 18.54
N LEU A 205 4.06 11.51 19.23
CA LEU A 205 5.42 12.01 19.13
C LEU A 205 6.44 11.01 19.68
N PHE A 206 6.17 10.40 20.84
CA PHE A 206 7.09 9.42 21.44
C PHE A 206 7.19 8.15 20.59
N GLU A 207 6.08 7.69 20.01
CA GLU A 207 6.10 6.59 19.04
C GLU A 207 6.98 6.91 17.83
N GLN A 208 6.81 8.12 17.26
CA GLN A 208 7.64 8.58 16.13
C GLN A 208 9.12 8.65 16.51
N ILE A 209 9.45 9.18 17.69
CA ILE A 209 10.83 9.23 18.17
C ILE A 209 11.41 7.82 18.30
N ALA A 210 10.66 6.87 18.88
CA ALA A 210 11.11 5.49 19.05
C ALA A 210 11.39 4.81 17.70
N THR A 211 10.47 4.94 16.73
CA THR A 211 10.67 4.42 15.36
C THR A 211 11.91 5.02 14.71
N HIS A 212 12.09 6.34 14.79
CA HIS A 212 13.23 7.02 14.18
C HIS A 212 14.56 6.61 14.81
N LEU A 213 14.58 6.30 16.12
CA LEU A 213 15.76 5.79 16.81
C LEU A 213 16.13 4.38 16.36
N GLU A 214 15.15 3.52 16.11
CA GLU A 214 15.36 2.16 15.58
C GLU A 214 15.87 2.15 14.14
N GLU A 215 15.58 3.21 13.38
CA GLU A 215 16.11 3.41 12.03
C GLU A 215 17.57 3.89 11.99
N LEU A 216 18.13 4.36 13.11
CA LEU A 216 19.54 4.76 13.18
C LEU A 216 20.44 3.52 13.15
N LYS A 217 21.43 3.54 12.26
CA LYS A 217 22.43 2.47 12.09
C LYS A 217 23.82 3.07 12.10
#